data_AF-A0A0R2HB97-F1
#
_entry.id   AF-A0A0R2HB97-F1
#
_cell.length_a   1.000
_cell.length_b   1.000
_cell.length_c   1.000
_cell.angle_alpha   90.00
_cell.angle_beta   90.00
_cell.angle_gamma   90.00
#
_symmetry.space_group_name_H-M   'P 1'
#
loop_
_entity.id
_entity.type
_entity.pdbx_description
1 polymer ?
#
loop_
_entity_poly.entity_id
_entity_poly.type
_entity_poly.pdbx_seq_one_letter_code
_entity_poly.pdbx_strand_id
1 'polypeptide(L)' 'MARSNLDILNEEHEKALQGRKNKKDIVEEWRKNNPDGNKYQCTKETGLSKNTVKK' A
#
# COMPACT_ATOMS: atom_id res chain seq x y z
N MET A 1 -12.42 10.32 -26.86
CA MET A 1 -12.92 9.07 -26.23
C MET A 1 -11.70 8.34 -25.67
N ALA A 2 -11.42 8.48 -24.38
CA ALA A 2 -10.35 7.74 -23.70
C ALA A 2 -10.61 7.77 -22.19
N ARG A 3 -11.71 7.12 -21.78
CA ARG A 3 -12.18 7.04 -20.39
C ARG A 3 -12.45 5.59 -19.97
N SER A 4 -11.71 4.65 -20.52
CA SER A 4 -12.03 3.24 -20.36
C SER A 4 -10.74 2.47 -20.28
N ASN A 5 -10.47 1.86 -19.11
CA ASN A 5 -9.61 0.68 -18.87
C ASN A 5 -8.78 0.72 -17.57
N LEU A 6 -9.21 1.41 -16.50
CA LEU A 6 -8.56 1.24 -15.19
C LEU A 6 -9.54 1.14 -14.00
N ASP A 7 -10.80 0.81 -14.28
CA ASP A 7 -11.84 0.61 -13.26
C ASP A 7 -12.15 -0.88 -12.95
N ILE A 8 -11.43 -1.84 -13.56
CA ILE A 8 -11.81 -3.28 -13.50
C ILE A 8 -11.08 -4.07 -12.39
N LEU A 9 -10.25 -3.46 -11.54
CA LEU A 9 -9.61 -4.15 -10.40
C LEU A 9 -9.74 -3.37 -9.09
N ASN A 10 -10.94 -2.88 -8.79
CA ASN A 10 -11.19 -2.15 -7.54
C ASN A 10 -12.42 -2.69 -6.77
N GLU A 11 -12.62 -4.01 -6.79
CA GLU A 11 -13.75 -4.67 -6.09
C GLU A 11 -13.45 -5.15 -4.66
N GLU A 12 -12.25 -4.95 -4.09
CA GLU A 12 -11.98 -5.45 -2.71
C GLU A 12 -11.51 -4.41 -1.68
N HIS A 13 -11.40 -3.11 -1.99
CA HIS A 13 -11.06 -2.14 -0.92
C HIS A 13 -11.65 -0.75 -1.16
N GLU A 14 -12.91 -0.58 -0.75
CA GLU A 14 -13.68 0.67 -0.71
C GLU A 14 -13.14 1.75 0.26
N LYS A 15 -11.82 1.98 0.37
CA LYS A 15 -11.30 3.13 1.15
C LYS A 15 -10.01 3.71 0.56
N ALA A 16 -10.17 4.60 -0.42
CA ALA A 16 -9.50 5.91 -0.41
C ALA A 16 -9.98 6.80 -1.58
N LEU A 17 -11.12 7.45 -1.37
CA LEU A 17 -11.58 8.59 -2.17
C LEU A 17 -10.81 9.91 -1.89
N GLN A 18 -9.64 9.86 -1.23
CA GLN A 18 -8.88 11.07 -0.88
C GLN A 18 -7.37 10.85 -0.99
N GLY A 19 -6.80 11.29 -2.12
CA GLY A 19 -5.36 11.46 -2.30
C GLY A 19 -4.57 10.15 -2.38
N ARG A 20 -3.45 10.18 -3.10
CA ARG A 20 -2.47 9.09 -3.11
C ARG A 20 -2.07 8.79 -1.66
N LYS A 21 -2.50 7.64 -1.10
CA LYS A 21 -2.09 7.20 0.25
C LYS A 21 -0.59 7.39 0.39
N ASN A 22 -0.16 8.02 1.47
CA ASN A 22 1.26 8.26 1.65
C ASN A 22 1.93 6.89 1.83
N LYS A 23 3.14 6.73 1.30
CA LYS A 23 3.83 5.43 1.40
C LYS A 23 4.05 5.01 2.86
N LYS A 24 4.08 6.00 3.77
CA LYS A 24 4.13 5.78 5.22
C LYS A 24 2.88 5.09 5.75
N ASP A 25 1.69 5.51 5.31
CA ASP A 25 0.42 4.97 5.79
C ASP A 25 0.30 3.47 5.44
N ILE A 26 0.78 3.08 4.26
CA ILE A 26 0.85 1.69 3.82
C ILE A 26 1.77 0.86 4.74
N VAL A 27 2.93 1.40 5.13
CA VAL A 27 3.86 0.73 6.06
C VAL A 27 3.22 0.61 7.45
N GLU A 28 2.54 1.64 7.92
CA GLU A 28 1.87 1.63 9.23
C GLU A 28 0.73 0.63 9.28
N GLU A 29 -0.13 0.60 8.26
CA GLU A 29 -1.23 -0.37 8.14
C GLU A 29 -0.67 -1.79 8.08
N TRP A 30 0.39 -2.02 7.31
CA TRP A 30 1.05 -3.31 7.22
C TRP A 30 1.62 -3.77 8.56
N ARG A 31 2.31 -2.89 9.30
CA ARG A 31 2.88 -3.21 10.63
C ARG A 31 1.81 -3.49 11.68
N LYS A 32 0.67 -2.81 11.61
CA LYS A 32 -0.47 -3.08 12.51
C LYS A 32 -1.04 -4.47 12.28
N ASN A 33 -1.11 -4.90 11.01
CA ASN A 33 -1.59 -6.24 10.65
C ASN A 33 -0.50 -7.32 10.82
N ASN A 34 0.78 -6.95 10.77
CA ASN A 34 1.94 -7.85 10.89
C ASN A 34 2.89 -7.40 12.01
N PRO A 35 2.51 -7.57 13.29
CA PRO A 35 3.33 -7.13 14.43
C PRO A 35 4.67 -7.88 14.52
N ASP A 36 4.71 -9.15 14.10
CA ASP A 36 5.92 -9.98 14.05
C ASP A 36 6.67 -9.88 12.71
N GLY A 37 6.11 -9.09 11.79
CA GLY A 37 6.63 -8.92 10.44
C GLY A 37 7.94 -8.15 10.42
N ASN A 38 8.94 -8.67 9.71
CA ASN A 38 10.22 -7.99 9.58
C ASN A 38 10.20 -6.94 8.44
N LYS A 39 11.18 -6.02 8.46
CA LYS A 39 11.29 -4.95 7.43
C LYS A 39 11.46 -5.51 6.01
N TYR A 40 12.03 -6.70 5.88
CA TYR A 40 12.21 -7.37 4.59
C TYR A 40 10.86 -7.86 4.04
N GLN A 41 10.02 -8.46 4.86
CA GLN A 41 8.65 -8.88 4.53
C GLN A 41 7.80 -7.65 4.16
N CYS A 42 7.88 -6.58 4.95
CA CYS A 42 7.19 -5.33 4.63
C CYS A 42 7.58 -4.81 3.23
N THR A 43 8.88 -4.81 2.90
CA THR A 43 9.38 -4.39 1.57
C THR A 43 8.88 -5.33 0.46
N LYS A 44 8.87 -6.64 0.72
CA LYS A 44 8.47 -7.68 -0.24
C LYS A 44 6.98 -7.63 -0.56
N GLU A 45 6.14 -7.40 0.45
CA GLU A 45 4.68 -7.40 0.34
C GLU A 45 4.14 -6.05 -0.13
N THR A 46 4.64 -4.93 0.41
CA THR A 46 4.17 -3.60 0.02
C THR A 46 4.83 -3.05 -1.25
N GLY A 47 5.91 -3.67 -1.72
CA GLY A 47 6.70 -3.19 -2.88
C GLY A 47 7.41 -1.86 -2.63
N LEU A 48 7.44 -1.38 -1.38
CA LEU A 48 8.07 -0.11 -1.02
C LEU A 48 9.58 -0.26 -0.89
N SER A 49 10.32 0.80 -1.20
CA SER A 49 11.78 0.77 -1.05
C SER A 49 12.20 0.62 0.41
N LYS A 50 13.35 -0.01 0.65
CA LYS A 50 13.92 -0.18 2.01
C LYS A 50 14.03 1.16 2.75
N ASN A 51 14.37 2.24 2.04
CA ASN A 51 14.43 3.58 2.61
C ASN A 51 13.07 4.07 3.11
N THR A 52 11.99 3.70 2.43
CA THR A 52 10.62 4.06 2.82
C THR A 52 10.17 3.27 4.05
N VAL A 53 10.47 1.97 4.10
CA VAL A 53 10.14 1.09 5.24
C VAL A 53 10.98 1.41 6.48
N LYS A 54 12.21 1.93 6.31
CA LYS A 54 13.13 2.29 7.40
C LYS A 54 12.84 3.66 8.02
N LYS A 55 12.26 4.59 7.23
CA LYS A 55 12.02 6.00 7.62
C LYS A 55 11.03 6.11 8.77
#